data_AF-A0A3N5UXU3-F1
#
_entry.id   AF-A0A3N5UXU3-F1
#
_cell.length_a   1.000
_cell.length_b   1.000
_cell.length_c   1.000
_cell.angle_alpha   90.00
_cell.angle_beta   90.00
_cell.angle_gamma   90.00
#
_symmetry.space_group_name_H-M   'P 1'
#
loop_
_entity.id
_entity.type
_entity.pdbx_description
1 polymer ?
#
loop_
_entity_poly.entity_id
_entity_poly.type
_entity_poly.pdbx_seq_one_letter_code
_entity_poly.pdbx_strand_id
1 'polypeptide(L)'
;MSTQAKVAHRKENFFERSAWVFFLVIGVLEILFGWGDMIAGVENDPAILISITGRTPAELKAQDPVLYAAMDHQQKVIGQILWITGALIFIISLTAFRHGARWAWFTFWLIPVSMALGAVSSYNIRLPGESLVPPFYSASLFTILTVLWLALSSRKYVSNGDRG
;
A
#
# COMPACT_ATOMS: atom_id res chain seq x y z
N MET A 1 -17.39 51.14 -9.96
CA MET A 1 -18.11 49.89 -9.65
C MET A 1 -17.10 48.75 -9.71
N SER A 2 -16.64 48.24 -8.56
CA SER A 2 -15.78 47.05 -8.52
C SER A 2 -16.67 45.81 -8.42
N THR A 3 -16.56 44.92 -9.39
CA THR A 3 -17.25 43.63 -9.39
C THR A 3 -16.56 42.72 -8.38
N GLN A 4 -17.06 42.67 -7.15
CA GLN A 4 -16.70 41.59 -6.23
C GLN A 4 -17.23 40.28 -6.82
N ALA A 5 -16.37 39.53 -7.48
CA ALA A 5 -16.65 38.15 -7.84
C ALA A 5 -16.92 37.38 -6.55
N LYS A 6 -18.16 36.93 -6.34
CA LYS A 6 -18.51 35.95 -5.31
C LYS A 6 -17.64 34.73 -5.56
N VAL A 7 -16.62 34.54 -4.73
CA VAL A 7 -15.90 33.27 -4.66
C VAL A 7 -16.91 32.28 -4.09
N ALA A 8 -17.57 31.52 -4.98
CA ALA A 8 -18.47 30.47 -4.58
C ALA A 8 -17.65 29.44 -3.79
N HIS A 9 -17.95 29.28 -2.50
CA HIS A 9 -17.39 28.20 -1.70
C HIS A 9 -17.91 26.87 -2.26
N ARG A 10 -17.09 26.22 -3.09
CA ARG A 10 -17.39 24.89 -3.61
C ARG A 10 -17.40 23.90 -2.46
N LYS A 11 -18.47 23.13 -2.35
CA LYS A 11 -18.59 22.03 -1.38
C LYS A 11 -17.75 20.85 -1.86
N GLU A 12 -16.89 20.33 -0.98
CA GLU A 12 -16.15 19.10 -1.25
C GLU A 12 -17.12 17.93 -1.47
N ASN A 13 -16.80 17.06 -2.44
CA ASN A 13 -17.54 15.82 -2.62
C ASN A 13 -17.09 14.75 -1.61
N PHE A 14 -17.81 13.62 -1.58
CA PHE A 14 -17.51 12.53 -0.64
C PHE A 14 -16.07 12.00 -0.77
N PHE A 15 -15.57 11.80 -1.99
CA PHE A 15 -14.22 11.30 -2.24
C PHE A 15 -13.14 12.28 -1.78
N GLU A 16 -13.30 13.57 -2.06
CA GLU A 16 -12.41 14.64 -1.62
C GLU A 16 -12.33 14.75 -0.09
N ARG A 17 -13.45 14.53 0.61
CA ARG A 17 -13.52 14.59 2.07
C ARG A 17 -13.00 13.32 2.75
N SER A 18 -13.20 12.16 2.13
CA SER A 18 -12.88 10.84 2.71
C SER A 18 -11.51 10.31 2.31
N ALA A 19 -10.87 10.83 1.27
CA ALA A 19 -9.62 10.28 0.74
C ALA A 19 -8.53 10.15 1.79
N TRP A 20 -8.35 11.15 2.65
CA TRP A 20 -7.33 11.07 3.69
C TRP A 20 -7.60 9.96 4.71
N VAL A 21 -8.87 9.65 5.00
CA VAL A 21 -9.23 8.53 5.88
C VAL A 21 -8.94 7.20 5.19
N PHE A 22 -9.26 7.09 3.90
CA PHE A 22 -8.98 5.89 3.12
C PHE A 22 -7.48 5.55 3.13
N PHE A 23 -6.61 6.52 2.84
CA PHE A 23 -5.16 6.31 2.92
C PHE A 23 -4.65 6.14 4.34
N LEU A 24 -5.27 6.76 5.34
CA LEU A 24 -4.96 6.52 6.74
C LEU A 24 -5.17 5.04 7.11
N VAL A 25 -6.30 4.46 6.68
CA VAL A 25 -6.61 3.04 6.92
C VAL A 25 -5.57 2.14 6.24
N ILE A 26 -5.17 2.46 5.01
CA ILE A 26 -4.08 1.73 4.33
C ILE A 26 -2.79 1.79 5.14
N GLY A 27 -2.39 2.97 5.60
CA GLY A 27 -1.20 3.12 6.44
C GLY A 27 -1.25 2.29 7.72
N VAL A 28 -2.41 2.25 8.39
CA VAL A 28 -2.61 1.39 9.58
C VAL A 28 -2.49 -0.10 9.22
N LEU A 29 -3.09 -0.54 8.11
CA LEU A 29 -2.98 -1.93 7.68
C LEU A 29 -1.54 -2.32 7.38
N GLU A 30 -0.79 -1.50 6.65
CA GLU A 30 0.62 -1.75 6.35
C GLU A 30 1.49 -1.80 7.61
N ILE A 31 1.23 -0.94 8.60
CA ILE A 31 1.91 -1.00 9.90
C ILE A 31 1.66 -2.35 10.58
N LEU A 32 0.41 -2.82 10.60
CA LEU A 32 0.04 -4.08 11.26
C LEU A 32 0.63 -5.30 10.53
N PHE A 33 0.54 -5.34 9.20
CA PHE A 33 1.15 -6.40 8.41
C PHE A 33 2.67 -6.40 8.54
N GLY A 34 3.29 -5.22 8.40
CA GLY A 34 4.73 -5.08 8.52
C GLY A 34 5.25 -5.52 9.89
N TRP A 35 4.53 -5.16 10.96
CA TRP A 35 4.84 -5.61 12.30
C TRP A 35 4.73 -7.14 12.46
N GLY A 36 3.68 -7.76 11.91
CA GLY A 36 3.51 -9.21 11.90
C GLY A 36 4.67 -9.92 11.20
N ASP A 37 5.02 -9.46 10.00
CA ASP A 37 6.12 -10.01 9.21
C ASP A 37 7.49 -9.84 9.89
N MET A 38 7.73 -8.70 10.57
CA MET A 38 8.97 -8.48 11.32
C MET A 38 9.17 -9.47 12.47
N ILE A 39 8.09 -9.84 13.16
CA ILE A 39 8.16 -10.71 14.34
C ILE A 39 8.16 -12.18 13.92
N ALA A 40 7.17 -12.57 13.12
CA ALA A 40 6.92 -13.97 12.79
C ALA A 40 7.61 -14.42 11.50
N GLY A 41 8.09 -13.50 10.66
CA GLY A 41 8.76 -13.85 9.41
C GLY A 41 7.86 -14.71 8.52
N VAL A 42 8.41 -15.79 7.97
CA VAL A 42 7.68 -16.69 7.05
C VAL A 42 6.52 -17.42 7.71
N GLU A 43 6.46 -17.46 9.05
CA GLU A 43 5.34 -18.05 9.78
C GLU A 43 4.11 -17.14 9.83
N ASN A 44 4.27 -15.82 9.54
CA ASN A 44 3.16 -14.87 9.50
C ASN A 44 2.21 -15.14 8.32
N ASP A 45 2.77 -15.50 7.17
CA ASP A 45 2.04 -15.88 5.96
C ASP A 45 2.74 -17.06 5.25
N PRO A 46 2.52 -18.30 5.73
CA PRO A 46 3.17 -19.48 5.17
C PRO A 46 2.75 -19.75 3.72
N ALA A 47 1.63 -19.21 3.26
CA ALA A 47 1.15 -19.40 1.89
C ALA A 47 2.12 -18.80 0.85
N ILE A 48 2.80 -17.70 1.20
CA ILE A 48 3.83 -17.09 0.35
C ILE A 48 4.98 -18.08 0.15
N LEU A 49 5.50 -18.65 1.23
CA LEU A 49 6.61 -19.61 1.18
C LEU A 49 6.22 -20.89 0.42
N ILE A 50 5.02 -21.42 0.67
CA ILE A 50 4.47 -22.59 -0.02
C ILE A 50 4.39 -22.32 -1.53
N SER A 51 3.93 -21.14 -1.95
CA SER A 51 3.79 -20.85 -3.38
C SER A 51 5.09 -20.80 -4.17
N ILE A 52 6.21 -20.51 -3.49
CA ILE A 52 7.54 -20.39 -4.10
C ILE A 52 8.27 -21.73 -4.05
N THR A 53 8.10 -22.49 -2.95
CA THR A 53 8.92 -23.68 -2.65
C THR A 53 8.18 -25.01 -2.74
N GLY A 54 6.84 -24.98 -2.80
CA GLY A 54 5.96 -26.14 -2.70
C GLY A 54 6.00 -26.83 -1.33
N ARG A 55 6.56 -26.18 -0.29
CA ARG A 55 6.83 -26.76 1.03
C ARG A 55 6.29 -25.88 2.12
N THR A 56 5.92 -26.47 3.25
CA THR A 56 5.62 -25.72 4.48
C THR A 56 6.89 -25.17 5.14
N PRO A 57 6.80 -24.14 5.99
CA PRO A 57 7.95 -23.64 6.74
C PRO A 57 8.68 -24.73 7.53
N ALA A 58 7.93 -25.63 8.18
CA ALA A 58 8.49 -26.74 8.96
C ALA A 58 9.27 -27.74 8.08
N GLU A 59 8.73 -28.11 6.92
CA GLU A 59 9.41 -28.99 5.96
C GLU A 59 10.67 -28.35 5.40
N LEU A 60 10.60 -27.07 5.02
CA LEU A 60 11.76 -26.34 4.51
C LEU A 60 12.86 -26.23 5.57
N LYS A 61 12.49 -25.91 6.81
CA LYS A 61 13.43 -25.84 7.94
C LYS A 61 14.14 -27.15 8.22
N ALA A 62 13.46 -28.28 8.05
CA ALA A 62 14.03 -29.61 8.24
C ALA A 62 14.93 -30.04 7.07
N GLN A 63 14.57 -29.68 5.84
CA GLN A 63 15.29 -30.09 4.63
C GLN A 63 16.49 -29.19 4.30
N ASP A 64 16.30 -27.87 4.42
CA ASP A 64 17.31 -26.85 4.12
C ASP A 64 17.19 -25.66 5.11
N PRO A 65 17.85 -25.76 6.28
CA PRO A 65 17.82 -24.70 7.29
C PRO A 65 18.39 -23.36 6.80
N VAL A 66 19.30 -23.37 5.82
CA VAL A 66 19.93 -22.16 5.28
C VAL A 66 18.94 -21.40 4.40
N LEU A 67 18.27 -22.12 3.50
CA LEU A 67 17.22 -21.53 2.66
C LEU A 67 16.05 -21.02 3.53
N TYR A 68 15.64 -21.78 4.54
CA TYR A 68 14.65 -21.31 5.51
C TYR A 68 15.07 -20.00 6.18
N ALA A 69 16.30 -19.91 6.70
CA ALA A 69 16.78 -18.71 7.38
C ALA A 69 16.86 -17.50 6.43
N ALA A 70 17.24 -17.72 5.16
CA ALA A 70 17.27 -16.68 4.15
C ALA A 70 15.86 -16.15 3.83
N MET A 71 14.87 -17.04 3.64
CA MET A 71 13.48 -16.65 3.39
C MET A 71 12.84 -15.98 4.61
N ASP A 72 13.10 -16.47 5.83
CA ASP A 72 12.65 -15.86 7.08
C ASP A 72 13.20 -14.44 7.24
N HIS A 73 14.51 -14.27 7.02
CA HIS A 73 15.14 -12.96 7.05
C HIS A 73 14.57 -12.01 5.98
N GLN A 74 14.39 -12.51 4.75
CA GLN A 74 13.78 -11.72 3.68
C GLN A 74 12.37 -11.25 4.05
N GLN A 75 11.53 -12.13 4.60
CA GLN A 75 10.17 -11.75 5.02
C GLN A 75 10.20 -10.70 6.13
N LYS A 76 11.12 -10.81 7.09
CA LYS A 76 11.29 -9.80 8.15
C LYS A 76 11.73 -8.44 7.60
N VAL A 77 12.60 -8.42 6.60
CA VAL A 77 13.00 -7.18 5.90
C VAL A 77 11.81 -6.57 5.14
N ILE A 78 10.99 -7.39 4.48
CA ILE A 78 9.73 -6.93 3.86
C ILE A 78 8.83 -6.31 4.92
N GLY A 79 8.71 -6.94 6.09
CA GLY A 79 7.96 -6.41 7.22
C GLY A 79 8.44 -5.04 7.67
N GLN A 80 9.76 -4.83 7.77
CA GLN A 80 10.34 -3.53 8.08
C GLN A 80 9.97 -2.46 7.05
N ILE A 81 10.03 -2.81 5.76
CA ILE A 81 9.67 -1.90 4.66
C ILE A 81 8.18 -1.53 4.73
N LEU A 82 7.30 -2.50 4.96
CA LEU A 82 5.85 -2.26 5.11
C LEU A 82 5.57 -1.38 6.33
N TRP A 83 6.25 -1.64 7.46
CA TRP A 83 6.07 -0.84 8.66
C TRP A 83 6.49 0.63 8.46
N ILE A 84 7.65 0.86 7.84
CA ILE A 84 8.14 2.23 7.54
C ILE A 84 7.22 2.92 6.54
N THR A 85 6.85 2.23 5.45
CA THR A 85 5.97 2.78 4.41
C THR A 85 4.60 3.11 4.99
N GLY A 86 4.01 2.20 5.77
CA GLY A 86 2.74 2.41 6.45
C GLY A 86 2.77 3.60 7.40
N ALA A 87 3.86 3.79 8.15
CA ALA A 87 4.06 4.97 9.01
C ALA A 87 4.14 6.27 8.20
N LEU A 88 4.83 6.28 7.06
CA LEU A 88 4.88 7.44 6.17
C LEU A 88 3.50 7.75 5.58
N ILE A 89 2.78 6.75 5.09
CA ILE A 89 1.41 6.90 4.59
C ILE A 89 0.51 7.46 5.69
N PHE A 90 0.60 6.92 6.91
CA PHE A 90 -0.18 7.39 8.06
C PHE A 90 0.09 8.87 8.36
N ILE A 91 1.37 9.26 8.50
CA ILE A 91 1.77 10.62 8.83
C ILE A 91 1.36 11.60 7.72
N ILE A 92 1.65 11.29 6.46
CA ILE A 92 1.32 12.15 5.31
C ILE A 92 -0.21 12.28 5.17
N SER A 93 -0.95 11.19 5.43
CA SER A 93 -2.42 11.19 5.41
C SER A 93 -3.01 12.15 6.44
N LEU A 94 -2.52 12.12 7.68
CA LEU A 94 -2.99 13.02 8.76
C LEU A 94 -2.57 14.47 8.56
N THR A 95 -1.42 14.69 7.92
CA THR A 95 -0.82 16.02 7.75
C THR A 95 -1.11 16.56 6.36
N ALA A 96 -0.14 16.52 5.44
CA ALA A 96 -0.17 17.22 4.17
C ALA A 96 -1.37 16.82 3.29
N PHE A 97 -1.70 15.53 3.22
CA PHE A 97 -2.76 15.04 2.35
C PHE A 97 -4.16 15.45 2.85
N ARG A 98 -4.41 15.43 4.16
CA ARG A 98 -5.67 15.94 4.74
C ARG A 98 -5.89 17.42 4.41
N HIS A 99 -4.82 18.21 4.40
CA HIS A 99 -4.86 19.65 4.14
C HIS A 99 -4.84 20.03 2.65
N GLY A 100 -4.88 19.04 1.74
CA GLY A 100 -4.96 19.32 0.31
C GLY A 100 -3.61 19.65 -0.36
N ALA A 101 -2.48 19.34 0.29
CA ALA A 101 -1.16 19.62 -0.29
C ALA A 101 -0.95 18.86 -1.60
N ARG A 102 -0.64 19.59 -2.67
CA ARG A 102 -0.51 19.02 -4.03
C ARG A 102 0.61 18.00 -4.14
N TRP A 103 1.75 18.22 -3.49
CA TRP A 103 2.86 17.27 -3.51
C TRP A 103 2.48 15.92 -2.88
N ALA A 104 1.71 15.93 -1.78
CA ALA A 104 1.29 14.73 -1.10
C ALA A 104 0.39 13.85 -1.98
N TRP A 105 -0.46 14.49 -2.80
CA TRP A 105 -1.26 13.76 -3.78
C TRP A 105 -0.41 13.07 -4.85
N PHE A 106 0.63 13.74 -5.37
CA PHE A 106 1.57 13.10 -6.29
C PHE A 106 2.37 11.98 -5.61
N THR A 107 2.81 12.16 -4.37
CA THR A 107 3.49 11.12 -3.59
C THR A 107 2.61 9.88 -3.41
N PHE A 108 1.31 10.06 -3.16
CA PHE A 108 0.40 8.92 -2.95
C PHE A 108 0.13 8.09 -4.21
N TRP A 109 0.47 8.58 -5.41
CA TRP A 109 0.48 7.73 -6.61
C TRP A 109 1.54 6.63 -6.57
N LEU A 110 2.57 6.76 -5.73
CA LEU A 110 3.54 5.67 -5.53
C LEU A 110 2.90 4.43 -4.89
N ILE A 111 1.82 4.59 -4.14
CA ILE A 111 1.10 3.49 -3.48
C ILE A 111 0.52 2.52 -4.53
N PRO A 112 -0.40 2.92 -5.43
CA PRO A 112 -0.92 2.01 -6.46
C PRO A 112 0.17 1.46 -7.38
N VAL A 113 1.22 2.25 -7.68
CA VAL A 113 2.35 1.77 -8.48
C VAL A 113 3.07 0.62 -7.77
N SER A 114 3.39 0.78 -6.48
CA SER A 114 4.04 -0.28 -5.69
C SER A 114 3.19 -1.54 -5.59
N MET A 115 1.87 -1.39 -5.38
CA MET A 115 0.93 -2.50 -5.31
C MET A 115 0.79 -3.23 -6.65
N ALA A 116 0.73 -2.49 -7.76
CA ALA A 116 0.68 -3.06 -9.10
C ALA A 116 1.96 -3.86 -9.41
N LEU A 117 3.13 -3.31 -9.06
CA LEU A 117 4.41 -4.01 -9.20
C LEU A 117 4.45 -5.28 -8.35
N GLY A 118 3.95 -5.23 -7.12
CA GLY A 118 3.83 -6.41 -6.25
C GLY A 118 2.93 -7.50 -6.83
N ALA A 119 1.79 -7.13 -7.41
CA ALA A 119 0.88 -8.06 -8.09
C ALA A 119 1.56 -8.70 -9.32
N VAL A 120 2.24 -7.90 -10.15
CA VAL A 120 2.98 -8.40 -11.32
C VAL A 120 4.10 -9.35 -10.91
N SER A 121 4.90 -8.99 -9.89
CA SER A 121 5.94 -9.86 -9.36
C SER A 121 5.37 -11.18 -8.85
N SER A 122 4.28 -11.14 -8.08
CA SER A 122 3.61 -12.34 -7.56
C SER A 122 3.11 -13.25 -8.68
N TYR A 123 2.60 -12.66 -9.77
CA TYR A 123 2.18 -13.43 -10.95
C TYR A 123 3.36 -14.10 -11.66
N ASN A 124 4.51 -13.43 -11.75
CA ASN A 124 5.67 -13.90 -12.51
C ASN A 124 6.50 -14.97 -11.78
N ILE A 125 6.48 -15.00 -10.44
CA ILE A 125 7.28 -15.95 -9.65
C ILE A 125 6.55 -17.28 -9.35
N ARG A 126 5.27 -17.40 -9.70
CA ARG A 126 4.49 -18.61 -9.44
C ARG A 126 4.94 -19.77 -10.31
N LEU A 127 4.86 -20.99 -9.77
CA LEU A 127 5.07 -22.20 -10.56
C LEU A 127 3.87 -22.45 -11.50
N PRO A 128 4.08 -23.04 -12.69
CA PRO A 128 2.98 -23.42 -13.58
C PRO A 128 2.00 -24.36 -12.88
N GLY A 129 0.70 -24.01 -12.90
CA GLY A 129 -0.36 -24.80 -12.27
C GLY A 129 -0.65 -24.42 -10.82
N GLU A 130 0.19 -23.62 -10.16
CA GLU A 130 -0.08 -23.13 -8.81
C GLU A 130 -1.11 -21.99 -8.80
N SER A 131 -1.90 -21.96 -7.71
CA SER A 131 -2.87 -20.91 -7.45
C SER A 131 -2.19 -19.57 -7.16
N LEU A 132 -2.89 -18.46 -7.40
CA LEU A 132 -2.38 -17.14 -7.08
C LEU A 132 -2.40 -16.94 -5.56
N VAL A 133 -1.34 -16.35 -5.03
CA VAL A 133 -1.21 -16.10 -3.60
C VAL A 133 -1.95 -14.83 -3.15
N PRO A 134 -2.27 -14.71 -1.85
CA PRO A 134 -2.98 -13.55 -1.32
C PRO A 134 -2.43 -12.18 -1.77
N PRO A 135 -1.10 -11.94 -1.82
CA PRO A 135 -0.54 -10.68 -2.31
C PRO A 135 -0.99 -10.30 -3.72
N PHE A 136 -1.26 -11.25 -4.62
CA PHE A 136 -1.77 -10.94 -5.96
C PHE A 136 -3.18 -10.34 -5.89
N TYR A 137 -4.10 -11.01 -5.19
CA TYR A 137 -5.49 -10.59 -5.10
C TYR A 137 -5.65 -9.29 -4.32
N SER A 138 -5.01 -9.21 -3.14
CA SER A 138 -5.08 -8.03 -2.29
C SER A 138 -4.43 -6.83 -2.96
N ALA A 139 -3.23 -6.97 -3.54
CA ALA A 139 -2.56 -5.86 -4.20
C ALA A 139 -3.32 -5.38 -5.45
N SER A 140 -3.93 -6.29 -6.22
CA SER A 140 -4.78 -5.90 -7.36
C SER A 140 -5.99 -5.08 -6.91
N LEU A 141 -6.69 -5.53 -5.86
CA LEU A 141 -7.82 -4.81 -5.30
C LEU A 141 -7.41 -3.43 -4.78
N PHE A 142 -6.36 -3.36 -3.95
CA PHE A 142 -5.90 -2.10 -3.39
C PHE A 142 -5.34 -1.15 -4.45
N THR A 143 -4.71 -1.65 -5.52
CA THR A 143 -4.31 -0.85 -6.68
C THR A 143 -5.51 -0.15 -7.29
N ILE A 144 -6.58 -0.89 -7.59
CA ILE A 144 -7.79 -0.33 -8.20
C ILE A 144 -8.41 0.71 -7.27
N LEU A 145 -8.57 0.38 -5.98
CA LEU A 145 -9.19 1.28 -5.01
C LEU A 145 -8.37 2.57 -4.81
N THR A 146 -7.05 2.47 -4.69
CA THR A 146 -6.16 3.63 -4.50
C THR A 146 -6.13 4.54 -5.74
N VAL A 147 -6.08 3.96 -6.95
CA VAL A 147 -6.21 4.72 -8.20
C VAL A 147 -7.55 5.47 -8.25
N LEU A 148 -8.66 4.79 -7.97
CA LEU A 148 -9.98 5.40 -7.99
C LEU A 148 -10.09 6.54 -6.98
N TRP A 149 -9.63 6.33 -5.75
CA TRP A 149 -9.68 7.37 -4.73
C TRP A 149 -8.83 8.59 -5.08
N LEU A 150 -7.61 8.40 -5.60
CA LEU A 150 -6.74 9.50 -6.04
C LEU A 150 -7.30 10.25 -7.25
N ALA A 151 -7.82 9.52 -8.24
CA ALA A 151 -8.40 10.10 -9.44
C ALA A 151 -9.65 10.92 -9.10
N LEU A 152 -10.53 10.40 -8.24
CA LEU A 152 -11.77 11.05 -7.83
C LEU A 152 -11.53 12.20 -6.84
N SER A 153 -10.43 12.19 -6.09
CA SER A 153 -10.04 13.29 -5.20
C SER A 153 -9.21 14.36 -5.90
N SER A 154 -8.74 14.14 -7.13
CA SER A 154 -7.79 15.00 -7.88
C SER A 154 -8.13 16.48 -7.85
N ARG A 155 -9.41 16.85 -7.98
CA ARG A 155 -9.85 18.25 -7.99
C ARG A 155 -9.40 19.01 -6.75
N LYS A 156 -9.50 18.42 -5.56
CA LYS A 156 -9.07 19.05 -4.29
C LYS A 156 -7.58 19.41 -4.26
N TYR A 157 -6.75 18.60 -4.91
CA TYR A 157 -5.28 18.71 -4.83
C TYR A 157 -4.68 19.45 -6.01
N VAL A 158 -5.30 19.36 -7.19
CA VAL A 158 -4.84 20.01 -8.41
C VAL A 158 -5.36 21.44 -8.52
N SER A 159 -6.60 21.73 -8.12
CA SER A 159 -7.15 23.10 -8.23
C SER A 159 -6.68 24.06 -7.15
N ASN A 160 -6.19 23.55 -6.02
CA ASN A 160 -5.70 24.37 -4.90
C ASN A 160 -4.18 24.62 -4.96
N GLY A 161 -3.50 24.11 -6.00
CA GLY A 161 -2.04 24.18 -6.15
C GLY A 161 -1.47 25.56 -6.48
N ASP A 162 -2.30 26.58 -6.69
CA ASP A 162 -1.87 27.95 -7.04
C ASP A 162 -1.84 28.91 -5.84
N ARG A 163 -1.95 28.40 -4.61
CA ARG A 163 -1.96 29.22 -3.37
C ARG A 163 -0.85 28.90 -2.37
N GLY A 164 0.19 28.20 -2.81
CA GLY A 164 1.41 27.96 -2.04
C GLY A 164 2.46 29.03 -2.32
#